data_AF-A0AAD6UYC5-F1
#
_entry.id   AF-A0AAD6UYC5-F1
#
_cell.length_a   1.000
_cell.length_b   1.000
_cell.length_c   1.000
_cell.angle_alpha   90.00
_cell.angle_beta   90.00
_cell.angle_gamma   90.00
#
_symmetry.space_group_name_H-M   'P 1'
#
loop_
_entity.id
_entity.type
_entity.pdbx_description
1 polymer ?
#
loop_
_entity_poly.entity_id
_entity_poly.type
_entity_poly.pdbx_seq_one_letter_code
_entity_poly.pdbx_strand_id
1 'polypeptide(L)' 'VRAAALAGLGILDKYYAKTDESIMYRVSMLMHPSYRLSYFEKQDWPEDWKSQALKLARDQ' A
#
# COMPACT_ATOMS: atom_id res chain seq x y z
N VAL A 1 -8.66 4.44 -26.97
CA VAL A 1 -8.37 3.49 -25.87
C VAL A 1 -7.56 4.12 -24.74
N ARG A 2 -6.41 4.78 -24.99
CA ARG A 2 -5.59 5.42 -23.93
C ARG A 2 -6.33 6.39 -23.01
N ALA A 3 -7.18 7.28 -23.55
CA ALA A 3 -7.91 8.26 -22.73
C ALA A 3 -8.89 7.60 -21.74
N ALA A 4 -9.61 6.57 -22.17
CA ALA A 4 -10.53 5.82 -21.31
C ALA A 4 -9.78 5.04 -20.22
N ALA A 5 -8.61 4.47 -20.53
CA ALA A 5 -7.76 3.79 -19.55
C ALA A 5 -7.22 4.75 -18.47
N LEU A 6 -6.80 5.96 -18.85
CA LEU A 6 -6.36 6.99 -17.90
C LEU A 6 -7.50 7.47 -16.99
N ALA A 7 -8.70 7.64 -17.54
CA ALA A 7 -9.88 7.98 -16.75
C ALA A 7 -10.23 6.86 -15.74
N GLY A 8 -10.16 5.60 -16.17
CA GLY A 8 -10.34 4.45 -15.29
C GLY A 8 -9.27 4.39 -14.19
N LEU A 9 -8.01 4.68 -14.50
CA LEU A 9 -6.92 4.71 -13.53
C LEU A 9 -7.15 5.77 -12.46
N GLY A 10 -7.57 6.99 -12.83
CA GLY A 10 -7.87 8.05 -11.85
C GLY A 10 -9.04 7.71 -10.92
N ILE A 11 -10.03 6.96 -11.42
CA ILE A 11 -11.13 6.45 -10.59
C ILE A 11 -10.62 5.40 -9.61
N LEU A 12 -9.81 4.44 -10.08
CA LEU A 12 -9.21 3.41 -9.24
C LEU A 12 -8.33 4.03 -8.17
N ASP A 13 -7.47 4.98 -8.54
CA ASP A 13 -6.59 5.70 -7.62
C ASP A 13 -7.39 6.37 -6.50
N LYS A 14 -8.49 7.05 -6.83
CA LYS A 14 -9.41 7.64 -5.84
C LYS A 14 -9.98 6.60 -4.85
N TYR A 15 -10.38 5.43 -5.33
CA TYR A 15 -10.99 4.41 -4.48
C TYR A 15 -9.96 3.66 -3.63
N TYR A 16 -8.79 3.38 -4.18
CA TYR A 16 -7.75 2.61 -3.49
C TYR A 16 -6.82 3.46 -2.62
N ALA A 17 -6.71 4.77 -2.84
CA ALA A 17 -5.96 5.68 -1.97
C ALA A 17 -6.41 5.57 -0.49
N LYS A 18 -7.72 5.41 -0.25
CA LYS A 18 -8.26 5.22 1.10
C LYS A 18 -7.92 3.86 1.72
N THR A 19 -7.70 2.84 0.89
CA THR A 19 -7.27 1.52 1.35
C THR A 19 -5.80 1.58 1.79
N ASP A 20 -4.98 2.33 1.05
CA ASP A 20 -3.57 2.55 1.41
C ASP A 20 -3.42 3.43 2.66
N GLU A 21 -4.40 4.26 3.00
CA GLU A 21 -4.48 4.97 4.28
C GLU A 21 -4.77 4.05 5.48
N SER A 22 -5.37 2.87 5.25
CA SER A 22 -5.74 1.94 6.32
C SER A 22 -4.53 1.17 6.84
N ILE A 23 -4.19 1.38 8.11
CA ILE A 23 -3.05 0.72 8.75
C ILE A 23 -3.15 -0.82 8.74
N MET A 24 -4.37 -1.36 8.81
CA MET A 24 -4.61 -2.80 8.74
C MET A 24 -4.25 -3.39 7.37
N TYR A 25 -4.48 -2.64 6.29
CA TYR A 25 -4.08 -3.05 4.95
C TYR A 25 -2.55 -3.05 4.79
N ARG A 26 -1.87 -2.06 5.38
CA ARG A 26 -0.40 -2.00 5.38
C ARG A 26 0.22 -3.20 6.12
N VAL A 27 -0.32 -3.54 7.28
CA VAL A 27 0.16 -4.68 8.08
C VAL A 27 -0.12 -6.00 7.36
N SER A 28 -1.27 -6.17 6.73
CA SER A 28 -1.60 -7.41 6.01
C SER A 28 -0.69 -7.61 4.78
N MET A 29 -0.39 -6.55 4.04
CA MET A 29 0.60 -6.59 2.94
C MET A 29 2.01 -6.97 3.44
N LEU A 30 2.42 -6.45 4.60
CA LEU A 30 3.69 -6.78 5.23
C LEU A 30 3.79 -8.26 5.65
N MET A 31 2.67 -8.84 6.11
CA MET A 31 2.57 -10.27 6.46
C MET A 31 2.52 -11.19 5.24
N HIS A 32 2.37 -10.66 4.02
CA HIS A 32 2.30 -11.48 2.83
C HIS A 32 3.68 -12.11 2.52
N PRO A 33 3.79 -13.45 2.41
CA PRO A 33 5.07 -14.16 2.36
C PRO A 33 5.97 -13.75 1.19
N SER A 34 5.38 -13.38 0.05
CA SER A 34 6.09 -12.99 -1.17
C SER A 34 6.42 -11.50 -1.29
N TYR A 35 5.73 -10.62 -0.53
CA TYR A 35 5.74 -9.18 -0.81
C TYR A 35 6.38 -8.36 0.31
N ARG A 36 6.20 -8.74 1.58
CA ARG A 36 6.87 -8.18 2.79
C ARG A 36 7.30 -6.71 2.64
N LEU A 37 8.56 -6.39 2.94
CA LEU A 37 9.14 -5.04 2.84
C LEU A 37 9.51 -4.64 1.42
N SER A 38 9.89 -5.61 0.58
CA SER A 38 10.35 -5.36 -0.77
C SER A 38 9.25 -4.77 -1.68
N TYR A 39 7.98 -5.03 -1.36
CA TYR A 39 6.85 -4.39 -2.03
C TYR A 39 6.76 -2.89 -1.72
N PHE A 40 6.90 -2.51 -0.45
CA PHE A 40 6.87 -1.10 -0.04
C PHE A 40 8.08 -0.30 -0.54
N GLU A 41 9.23 -0.96 -0.73
CA GLU A 41 10.41 -0.37 -1.37
C GLU A 41 10.17 -0.12 -2.87
N LYS A 42 9.57 -1.08 -3.57
CA LYS A 42 9.29 -0.96 -5.02
C LYS A 42 8.21 0.06 -5.36
N GLN A 43 7.30 0.34 -4.44
CA GLN A 43 6.20 1.29 -4.62
C GLN A 43 6.53 2.70 -4.12
N ASP A 44 7.77 2.94 -3.65
CA ASP A 44 8.20 4.23 -3.10
C ASP A 44 7.27 4.79 -2.01
N TRP A 45 6.74 3.90 -1.16
CA TRP A 45 5.85 4.33 -0.09
C TRP A 45 6.58 5.19 0.96
N PRO A 46 5.87 6.12 1.63
CA PRO A 46 6.45 6.94 2.69
C PRO A 46 7.09 6.09 3.79
N GLU A 47 8.24 6.54 4.28
CA GLU A 47 9.01 5.80 5.29
C GLU A 47 8.26 5.68 6.62
N ASP A 48 7.51 6.73 6.99
CA ASP A 48 6.63 6.74 8.16
C ASP A 48 5.62 5.59 8.15
N TRP A 49 5.06 5.27 6.97
CA TRP A 49 4.06 4.20 6.83
C TRP A 49 4.68 2.83 7.04
N LYS A 50 5.93 2.62 6.56
CA LYS A 50 6.69 1.38 6.78
C LYS A 50 7.01 1.22 8.26
N SER A 51 7.48 2.30 8.91
CA SER A 51 7.82 2.30 10.33
C SER A 51 6.62 1.97 11.21
N GLN A 52 5.47 2.58 10.95
CA GLN A 52 4.22 2.31 11.67
C GLN A 52 3.74 0.86 11.50
N ALA A 53 3.76 0.34 10.27
CA ALA A 53 3.34 -1.04 10.00
C ALA A 53 4.30 -2.07 10.63
N LEU A 54 5.61 -1.82 10.57
CA LEU A 54 6.63 -2.67 11.21
C LEU A 54 6.51 -2.69 12.73
N LYS A 55 6.25 -1.53 13.34
CA LYS A 55 6.05 -1.44 14.79
C LYS A 55 4.85 -2.29 15.21
N LEU A 56 3.71 -2.13 14.55
CA LEU A 56 2.51 -2.90 14.84
C LEU A 56 2.68 -4.41 14.60
N ALA A 57 3.39 -4.80 13.55
CA ALA A 57 3.66 -6.21 13.26
C ALA A 57 4.63 -6.87 14.26
N ARG A 58 5.44 -6.09 14.99
CA ARG A 58 6.36 -6.56 16.02
C ARG A 58 5.78 -6.49 17.44
N ASP A 59 4.87 -5.56 17.69
CA ASP A 59 4.19 -5.37 18.98
C ASP A 59 3.03 -6.37 19.20
N GLN A 60 2.67 -7.18 18.19
CA GLN A 60 1.74 -8.32 18.31
C GLN A 60 2.43 -9.63 18.68
#